data_AF-K0S8T8-F1
#
_entry.id   AF-K0S8T8-F1
#
_cell.length_a   1.000
_cell.length_b   1.000
_cell.length_c   1.000
_cell.angle_alpha   90.00
_cell.angle_beta   90.00
_cell.angle_gamma   90.00
#
_symmetry.space_group_name_H-M   'P 1'
#
loop_
_entity.id
_entity.type
_entity.pdbx_description
1 polymer ?
#
loop_
_entity_poly.entity_id
_entity_poly.type
_entity_poly.pdbx_seq_one_letter_code
_entity_poly.pdbx_strand_id
1 'polypeptide(L)'
;MELTKLRELRETDRMLQEDGGAAAIPERVAQRMGKRMLPFVGLPLFGSLASFVGFWYVCCPSGRTHAAENDIVTHMLLIILSRYMATYKDMVFQPALVATTSFVFLAIGLIGITYSVLSSSWDDDREGSALGIEEFGKNVNSLKDGLSRTKENALLREKMAGLSEEEIQSAIDGQEKRRQKSNKKDAWME
;
A
#
# COMPACT_ATOMS: atom_id res chain seq x y z
N MET A 1 -21.55 25.53 10.67
CA MET A 1 -20.65 24.58 11.35
C MET A 1 -19.47 24.30 10.42
N GLU A 2 -19.69 24.34 9.10
CA GLU A 2 -18.68 24.15 8.05
C GLU A 2 -17.52 25.18 8.09
N LEU A 3 -17.79 26.46 8.37
CA LEU A 3 -16.77 27.51 8.39
C LEU A 3 -15.73 27.32 9.51
N THR A 4 -16.20 26.99 10.71
CA THR A 4 -15.33 26.69 11.87
C THR A 4 -14.46 25.47 11.59
N LYS A 5 -15.03 24.41 11.01
CA LYS A 5 -14.28 23.22 10.58
C LYS A 5 -13.19 23.57 9.56
N LEU A 6 -13.44 24.48 8.62
CA LEU A 6 -12.41 24.89 7.65
C LEU A 6 -11.24 25.62 8.32
N ARG A 7 -11.52 26.49 9.29
CA ARG A 7 -10.48 27.17 10.06
C ARG A 7 -9.62 26.16 10.82
N GLU A 8 -10.25 25.21 11.51
CA GLU A 8 -9.55 24.12 12.20
C GLU A 8 -8.71 23.28 11.23
N LEU A 9 -9.23 22.98 10.03
CA LEU A 9 -8.47 22.28 8.99
C LEU A 9 -7.26 23.10 8.51
N ARG A 10 -7.41 24.41 8.26
CA ARG A 10 -6.29 25.29 7.88
C ARG A 10 -5.24 25.40 8.99
N GLU A 11 -5.66 25.50 10.24
CA GLU A 11 -4.76 25.53 11.40
C GLU A 11 -4.02 24.19 11.55
N THR A 12 -4.73 23.06 11.40
CA THR A 12 -4.12 21.72 11.44
C THR A 12 -3.13 21.51 10.29
N ASP A 13 -3.48 21.89 9.06
CA ASP A 13 -2.57 21.81 7.90
C ASP A 13 -1.28 22.61 8.13
N ARG A 14 -1.40 23.80 8.73
CA ARG A 14 -0.26 24.65 9.07
C ARG A 14 0.63 23.99 10.12
N MET A 15 0.03 23.43 11.18
CA MET A 15 0.77 22.68 12.21
C MET A 15 1.52 21.48 11.60
N LEU A 16 0.89 20.74 10.70
CA LEU A 16 1.52 19.60 10.01
C LEU A 16 2.67 20.02 9.07
N GLN A 17 2.59 21.22 8.48
CA GLN A 17 3.70 21.78 7.69
C GLN A 17 4.88 22.21 8.56
N GLU A 18 4.62 22.73 9.76
CA GLU A 18 5.64 23.13 10.73
C GLU A 18 6.32 21.88 11.35
N ASP A 19 5.54 20.85 11.69
CA ASP A 19 6.01 19.58 12.25
C ASP A 19 6.13 18.48 11.17
N GLY A 20 7.14 18.59 10.30
CA GLY A 20 7.37 17.62 9.22
C GLY A 20 7.59 16.16 9.68
N GLY A 21 7.83 15.92 10.97
CA GLY A 21 7.94 14.59 11.58
C GLY A 21 6.62 14.02 12.14
N ALA A 22 5.56 14.83 12.29
CA ALA A 22 4.29 14.37 12.89
C ALA A 22 3.56 13.33 12.03
N ALA A 23 3.86 13.28 10.73
CA ALA A 23 3.35 12.28 9.79
C ALA A 23 4.31 11.11 9.53
N ALA A 24 5.47 11.07 10.21
CA ALA A 24 6.44 10.01 10.01
C ALA A 24 5.95 8.68 10.58
N ILE A 25 6.01 7.61 9.78
CA ILE A 25 5.69 6.26 10.22
C ILE A 25 6.75 5.82 11.25
N PRO A 26 6.35 5.38 12.46
CA PRO A 26 7.31 4.90 13.45
C PRO A 26 8.16 3.75 12.91
N GLU A 27 9.45 3.75 13.22
CA GLU A 27 10.40 2.76 12.72
C GLU A 27 9.99 1.32 13.10
N ARG A 28 9.42 1.11 14.29
CA ARG A 28 8.94 -0.21 14.73
C ARG A 28 7.77 -0.71 13.87
N VAL A 29 6.89 0.20 13.44
CA VAL A 29 5.77 -0.14 12.56
C VAL A 29 6.32 -0.49 11.17
N ALA A 30 7.24 0.32 10.64
CA ALA A 30 7.91 0.05 9.36
C ALA A 30 8.64 -1.31 9.35
N GLN A 31 9.35 -1.65 10.42
CA GLN A 31 10.03 -2.94 10.57
C GLN A 31 9.05 -4.12 10.58
N ARG A 32 7.92 -3.98 11.28
CA ARG A 32 6.85 -5.00 11.29
C ARG A 32 6.21 -5.18 9.92
N MET A 33 5.95 -4.07 9.21
CA MET A 33 5.46 -4.08 7.83
C MET A 33 6.46 -4.79 6.90
N GLY A 34 7.75 -4.49 7.05
CA GLY A 34 8.82 -5.14 6.27
C GLY A 34 8.91 -6.64 6.51
N LYS A 35 8.85 -7.08 7.78
CA LYS A 35 8.93 -8.50 8.16
C LYS A 35 7.78 -9.31 7.57
N ARG A 36 6.56 -8.75 7.54
CA ARG A 36 5.39 -9.40 6.95
C ARG A 36 5.39 -9.34 5.43
N MET A 37 6.05 -8.35 4.83
CA MET A 37 6.15 -8.21 3.37
C MET A 37 7.12 -9.23 2.77
N LEU A 38 8.16 -9.60 3.52
CA LEU A 38 9.22 -10.51 3.09
C LEU A 38 8.71 -11.84 2.49
N PRO A 39 7.79 -12.61 3.11
CA PRO A 39 7.27 -13.83 2.50
C PRO A 39 6.47 -13.55 1.22
N PHE A 40 5.70 -12.47 1.16
CA PHE A 40 4.89 -12.15 -0.01
C PHE A 40 5.68 -11.63 -1.21
N VAL A 41 6.88 -11.10 -1.00
CA VAL A 41 7.79 -10.72 -2.09
C VAL A 41 8.74 -11.86 -2.42
N GLY A 42 9.29 -12.50 -1.39
CA GLY A 42 10.24 -13.60 -1.55
C GLY A 42 9.62 -14.82 -2.20
N LEU A 43 8.45 -15.27 -1.76
CA LEU A 43 7.86 -16.51 -2.24
C LEU A 43 7.48 -16.43 -3.73
N PRO A 44 6.85 -15.35 -4.24
CA PRO A 44 6.61 -15.21 -5.68
C PRO A 44 7.90 -15.04 -6.49
N LEU A 45 8.91 -14.32 -5.96
CA LEU A 45 10.19 -14.12 -6.65
C LEU A 45 10.97 -15.43 -6.79
N PHE A 46 11.19 -16.14 -5.69
CA PHE A 46 11.86 -17.44 -5.70
C PHE A 46 11.00 -18.51 -6.37
N GLY A 47 9.67 -18.43 -6.25
CA GLY A 47 8.73 -19.28 -6.97
C GLY A 47 8.81 -19.11 -8.48
N SER A 48 8.92 -17.88 -8.97
CA SER A 48 9.14 -17.58 -10.39
C SER A 48 10.48 -18.15 -10.88
N LEU A 49 11.56 -17.93 -10.12
CA LEU A 49 12.89 -18.47 -10.45
C LEU A 49 12.90 -20.00 -10.44
N ALA A 50 12.31 -20.63 -9.42
CA ALA A 50 12.20 -22.07 -9.30
C ALA A 50 11.34 -22.67 -10.42
N SER A 51 10.29 -21.97 -10.87
CA SER A 51 9.46 -22.42 -12.00
C SER A 51 10.26 -22.43 -13.30
N PHE A 52 11.10 -21.40 -13.51
CA PHE A 52 12.01 -21.36 -14.65
C PHE A 52 13.03 -22.51 -14.63
N VAL A 53 13.68 -22.73 -13.47
CA VAL A 53 14.66 -23.82 -13.31
C VAL A 53 14.00 -25.20 -13.44
N GLY A 54 12.84 -25.40 -12.82
CA GLY A 54 12.07 -26.64 -12.91
C GLY A 54 11.68 -26.98 -14.35
N PHE A 55 11.22 -25.98 -15.11
CA PHE A 55 10.93 -26.14 -16.52
C PHE A 55 12.18 -26.56 -17.33
N TRP A 56 13.34 -25.98 -17.04
CA TRP A 56 14.60 -26.36 -17.67
C TRP A 56 14.93 -27.84 -17.50
N TYR A 57 14.83 -28.36 -16.27
CA TYR A 57 15.09 -29.77 -15.98
C TYR A 57 14.08 -30.73 -16.62
N VAL A 58 12.81 -30.32 -16.74
CA VAL A 58 11.77 -31.12 -17.40
C VAL A 58 11.97 -31.16 -18.92
N CYS A 59 12.33 -30.04 -19.55
CA CYS A 59 12.58 -29.96 -21.00
C CYS A 59 13.94 -30.52 -21.43
N CYS A 60 14.90 -30.64 -20.52
CA CYS A 60 16.21 -31.25 -20.77
C CYS A 60 16.45 -32.40 -19.77
N PRO A 61 15.89 -33.60 -20.00
CA PRO A 61 16.15 -34.76 -19.17
C PRO A 61 17.64 -35.12 -19.25
N SER A 62 18.31 -35.13 -18.10
CA SER A 62 19.74 -35.34 -17.87
C SER A 62 20.35 -36.58 -18.55
N GLY A 63 20.57 -36.50 -19.87
CA GLY A 63 21.30 -37.52 -20.62
C GLY A 63 22.78 -37.23 -20.84
N ARG A 64 23.26 -35.98 -20.73
CA ARG A 64 24.67 -35.62 -20.95
C ARG A 64 25.05 -34.27 -20.32
N THR A 65 25.24 -34.20 -19.00
CA THR A 65 25.95 -33.07 -18.36
C THR A 65 26.76 -33.54 -17.15
N HIS A 66 27.76 -34.39 -17.39
CA HIS A 66 28.88 -34.54 -16.46
C HIS A 66 29.94 -33.49 -16.80
N ALA A 67 29.68 -32.23 -16.50
CA ALA A 67 30.66 -31.13 -16.41
C ALA A 67 29.88 -29.82 -16.22
N ALA A 68 29.66 -29.41 -14.98
CA ALA A 68 29.10 -28.08 -14.70
C ALA A 68 29.69 -27.57 -13.39
N GLU A 69 30.94 -27.11 -13.49
CA GLU A 69 31.57 -26.24 -12.50
C GLU A 69 31.57 -24.83 -13.09
N ASN A 70 30.69 -23.97 -12.56
CA ASN A 70 30.75 -22.51 -12.46
C ASN A 70 31.24 -21.63 -13.63
N ASP A 71 31.23 -22.08 -14.88
CA ASP A 71 31.70 -21.27 -16.00
C ASP A 71 30.60 -20.41 -16.64
N ILE A 72 30.96 -19.15 -16.98
CA ILE A 72 30.19 -18.24 -17.87
C ILE A 72 29.82 -18.96 -19.18
N VAL A 73 30.65 -19.92 -19.59
CA VAL A 73 30.44 -20.79 -20.75
C VAL A 73 29.19 -21.66 -20.59
N THR A 74 28.89 -22.17 -19.39
CA THR A 74 27.64 -22.90 -19.11
C THR A 74 26.43 -21.97 -19.22
N HIS A 75 26.52 -20.72 -18.78
CA HIS A 75 25.44 -19.74 -18.90
C HIS A 75 25.21 -19.30 -20.36
N MET A 76 26.29 -19.08 -21.12
CA MET A 76 26.19 -18.85 -22.57
C MET A 76 25.59 -20.07 -23.28
N LEU A 77 26.01 -21.29 -22.92
CA LEU A 77 25.44 -22.53 -23.45
C LEU A 77 23.96 -22.68 -23.10
N LEU A 78 23.52 -22.30 -21.90
CA LEU A 78 22.11 -22.30 -21.51
C LEU A 78 21.27 -21.33 -22.37
N ILE A 79 21.77 -20.12 -22.62
CA ILE A 79 21.10 -19.12 -23.48
C ILE A 79 21.07 -19.60 -24.94
N ILE A 80 22.16 -20.17 -25.42
CA ILE A 80 22.27 -20.69 -26.78
C ILE A 80 21.38 -21.94 -26.95
N LEU A 81 21.35 -22.85 -25.97
CA LEU A 81 20.45 -24.02 -25.98
C LEU A 81 18.98 -23.61 -25.88
N SER A 82 18.63 -22.61 -25.07
CA SER A 82 17.25 -22.14 -24.96
C SER A 82 16.78 -21.58 -26.31
N ARG A 83 17.63 -20.80 -26.98
CA ARG A 83 17.37 -20.27 -28.32
C ARG A 83 17.33 -21.37 -29.38
N TYR A 84 18.20 -22.37 -29.28
CA TYR A 84 18.23 -23.52 -30.17
C TYR A 84 16.97 -24.38 -30.03
N MET A 85 16.56 -24.72 -28.81
CA MET A 85 15.34 -25.50 -28.54
C MET A 85 14.07 -24.78 -29.00
N ALA A 86 13.98 -23.46 -28.80
CA ALA A 86 12.86 -22.65 -29.29
C ALA A 86 12.79 -22.57 -30.83
N THR A 87 13.93 -22.76 -31.52
CA THR A 87 14.03 -22.62 -32.98
C THR A 87 13.93 -23.95 -33.72
N TYR A 88 14.41 -25.05 -33.12
CA TYR A 88 14.59 -26.34 -33.80
C TYR A 88 13.66 -27.47 -33.34
N LYS A 89 12.94 -27.33 -32.21
CA LYS A 89 12.02 -28.36 -31.69
C LYS A 89 10.54 -28.01 -31.79
N ASP A 90 10.16 -26.98 -32.55
CA ASP A 90 8.76 -26.50 -32.69
C ASP A 90 8.04 -26.37 -31.34
N MET A 91 8.80 -25.98 -30.31
CA MET A 91 8.24 -25.69 -29.00
C MET A 91 7.66 -24.28 -29.09
N VAL A 92 6.47 -24.16 -29.69
CA VAL A 92 5.72 -22.91 -29.81
C VAL A 92 5.28 -22.54 -28.40
N PHE A 93 6.14 -21.84 -27.67
CA PHE A 93 5.78 -21.26 -26.38
C PHE A 93 4.59 -20.36 -26.64
N GLN A 94 3.40 -20.75 -26.18
CA GLN A 94 2.26 -19.87 -26.19
C GLN A 94 2.63 -18.65 -25.33
N PRO A 95 2.87 -17.46 -25.93
CA PRO A 95 3.34 -16.32 -25.17
C PRO A 95 2.34 -15.94 -24.07
N ALA A 96 1.06 -16.25 -24.31
CA ALA A 96 -0.02 -16.17 -23.36
C ALA A 96 0.23 -16.98 -22.07
N LEU A 97 0.77 -18.19 -22.14
CA LEU A 97 1.01 -19.03 -20.96
C LEU A 97 2.13 -18.46 -20.08
N VAL A 98 3.22 -18.01 -20.71
CA VAL A 98 4.35 -17.37 -20.02
C VAL A 98 3.91 -16.07 -19.38
N ALA A 99 3.20 -15.22 -20.13
CA ALA A 99 2.67 -13.96 -19.61
C ALA A 99 1.72 -14.21 -18.43
N THR A 100 0.79 -15.17 -18.55
CA THR A 100 -0.15 -15.51 -17.48
C THR A 100 0.57 -15.94 -16.22
N THR A 101 1.63 -16.76 -16.34
CA THR A 101 2.43 -17.20 -15.19
C THR A 101 3.07 -16.01 -14.47
N SER A 102 3.66 -15.08 -15.22
CA SER A 102 4.23 -13.84 -14.67
C SER A 102 3.18 -12.96 -14.00
N PHE A 103 2.00 -12.81 -14.61
CA PHE A 103 0.90 -12.04 -14.02
C PHE A 103 0.36 -12.67 -12.73
N VAL A 104 0.34 -14.00 -12.62
CA VAL A 104 -0.08 -14.70 -11.39
C VAL A 104 0.89 -14.39 -10.25
N PHE A 105 2.20 -14.55 -10.45
CA PHE A 105 3.19 -14.23 -9.41
C PHE A 105 3.16 -12.75 -9.04
N LEU A 106 3.00 -11.86 -10.02
CA LEU A 106 2.87 -10.42 -9.79
C LEU A 106 1.61 -10.09 -8.97
N ALA A 107 0.46 -10.67 -9.32
CA ALA A 107 -0.79 -10.45 -8.61
C ALA A 107 -0.72 -10.93 -7.16
N ILE A 108 -0.15 -12.13 -6.92
CA ILE A 108 0.08 -12.67 -5.58
C ILE A 108 0.99 -11.74 -4.78
N GLY A 109 2.08 -11.25 -5.38
CA GLY A 109 2.99 -10.30 -4.74
C GLY A 109 2.29 -8.99 -4.35
N LEU A 110 1.52 -8.40 -5.28
CA LEU A 110 0.82 -7.13 -5.04
C LEU A 110 -0.23 -7.24 -3.93
N ILE A 111 -1.03 -8.32 -3.96
CA ILE A 111 -2.03 -8.60 -2.93
C ILE A 111 -1.35 -8.82 -1.58
N GLY A 112 -0.26 -9.59 -1.56
CA GLY A 112 0.50 -9.88 -0.35
C GLY A 112 1.16 -8.64 0.28
N ILE A 113 1.72 -7.74 -0.52
CA ILE A 113 2.26 -6.46 -0.04
C ILE A 113 1.14 -5.62 0.59
N THR A 114 -0.01 -5.52 -0.09
CA THR A 114 -1.17 -4.77 0.41
C THR A 114 -1.67 -5.34 1.75
N TYR A 115 -1.80 -6.66 1.82
CA TYR A 115 -2.18 -7.36 3.05
C TYR A 115 -1.15 -7.17 4.17
N SER A 116 0.15 -7.20 3.86
CA SER A 116 1.22 -6.97 4.84
C SER A 116 1.10 -5.62 5.54
N VAL A 117 0.89 -4.56 4.76
CA VAL A 117 0.73 -3.18 5.28
C VAL A 117 -0.52 -3.07 6.15
N LEU A 118 -1.65 -3.57 5.65
CA LEU A 118 -2.93 -3.44 6.35
C LEU A 118 -3.07 -4.38 7.54
N SER A 119 -2.42 -5.54 7.54
CA SER A 119 -2.47 -6.49 8.67
C SER A 119 -1.51 -6.12 9.81
N SER A 120 -0.57 -5.19 9.57
CA SER A 120 0.40 -4.78 10.58
C SER A 120 -0.25 -3.98 11.70
N SER A 121 0.26 -4.15 12.92
CA SER A 121 -0.11 -3.27 14.03
C SER A 121 0.56 -1.91 13.84
N TRP A 122 -0.26 -0.86 13.79
CA TRP A 122 0.18 0.54 13.74
C TRP A 122 0.37 1.15 15.13
N ASP A 123 0.20 0.35 16.18
CA ASP A 123 0.46 0.74 17.56
C ASP A 123 1.94 0.48 17.91
N ASP A 124 2.65 1.50 18.40
CA ASP A 124 4.09 1.40 18.71
C ASP A 124 4.35 0.42 19.86
N ASP A 125 3.41 0.30 20.79
CA ASP A 125 3.54 -0.49 22.02
C ASP A 125 3.05 -1.94 21.87
N ARG A 126 2.36 -2.28 20.77
CA ARG A 126 1.71 -3.59 20.60
C ARG A 126 2.06 -4.24 19.27
N GLU A 127 2.73 -5.39 19.29
CA GLU A 127 3.14 -6.11 18.07
C GLU A 127 1.95 -6.58 17.19
N GLY A 128 0.80 -6.85 17.79
CA GLY A 128 -0.42 -7.31 17.12
C GLY A 128 -0.48 -8.83 16.92
N SER A 129 -1.54 -9.28 16.26
CA SER A 129 -1.81 -10.70 15.97
C SER A 129 -0.83 -11.29 14.94
N ALA A 130 -0.50 -12.58 15.06
CA ALA A 130 0.46 -13.28 14.21
C ALA A 130 0.08 -13.26 12.71
N LEU A 131 -1.21 -13.43 12.39
CA LEU A 131 -1.71 -13.28 11.02
C LEU A 131 -2.18 -11.85 10.72
N GLY A 132 -2.58 -11.09 11.75
CA GLY A 132 -2.97 -9.69 11.59
C GLY A 132 -4.38 -9.47 11.02
N ILE A 133 -5.28 -10.45 11.12
CA ILE A 133 -6.64 -10.36 10.58
C ILE A 133 -7.48 -9.30 11.33
N GLU A 134 -7.27 -9.16 12.64
CA GLU A 134 -7.99 -8.17 13.45
C GLU A 134 -7.53 -6.74 13.11
N GLU A 135 -6.23 -6.55 13.00
CA GLU A 135 -5.57 -5.32 12.60
C GLU A 135 -5.98 -4.93 11.18
N PHE A 136 -6.06 -5.90 10.26
CA PHE A 136 -6.57 -5.67 8.91
C PHE A 136 -7.97 -5.07 8.91
N GLY A 137 -8.91 -5.64 9.66
CA GLY A 137 -10.27 -5.11 9.76
C GLY A 137 -10.30 -3.68 10.32
N LYS A 138 -9.55 -3.42 11.39
CA LYS A 138 -9.45 -2.09 12.00
C LYS A 138 -8.85 -1.07 11.04
N ASN A 139 -7.71 -1.39 10.44
CA ASN A 139 -6.97 -0.50 9.55
C ASN A 139 -7.74 -0.20 8.26
N VAL A 140 -8.47 -1.18 7.70
CA VAL A 140 -9.35 -0.97 6.54
C VAL A 140 -10.48 0.00 6.87
N ASN A 141 -11.10 -0.12 8.05
CA ASN A 141 -12.12 0.82 8.49
C ASN A 141 -11.54 2.23 8.70
N SER A 142 -10.39 2.34 9.38
CA SER A 142 -9.70 3.63 9.56
C SER A 142 -9.32 4.28 8.23
N LEU A 143 -8.89 3.49 7.24
CA LEU A 143 -8.59 3.97 5.89
C LEU A 143 -9.85 4.48 5.19
N LYS A 144 -10.95 3.73 5.28
CA LYS A 144 -12.25 4.12 4.71
C LYS A 144 -12.76 5.42 5.33
N ASP A 145 -12.68 5.53 6.65
CA ASP A 145 -13.10 6.73 7.38
C ASP A 145 -12.22 7.93 7.03
N GLY A 146 -10.90 7.74 6.95
CA GLY A 146 -9.94 8.75 6.52
C GLY A 146 -10.22 9.25 5.09
N LEU A 147 -10.57 8.36 4.18
CA LEU A 147 -10.93 8.72 2.81
C LEU A 147 -12.24 9.53 2.74
N SER A 148 -13.26 9.14 3.50
CA SER A 148 -14.52 9.91 3.58
C SER A 148 -14.28 11.31 4.11
N ARG A 149 -13.49 11.43 5.20
CA ARG A 149 -13.11 12.72 5.78
C ARG A 149 -12.34 13.58 4.79
N THR A 150 -11.41 12.99 4.05
CA THR A 150 -10.63 13.71 3.02
C THR A 150 -11.54 14.23 1.91
N LYS A 151 -12.50 13.41 1.45
CA LYS A 151 -13.52 13.83 0.46
C LYS A 151 -14.39 14.97 0.99
N GLU A 152 -14.89 14.86 2.23
CA GLU A 152 -15.67 15.91 2.88
C GLU A 152 -14.86 17.22 3.02
N ASN A 153 -13.59 17.12 3.44
CA ASN A 153 -12.69 18.26 3.55
C ASN A 153 -12.43 18.94 2.20
N ALA A 154 -12.29 18.17 1.11
CA ALA A 154 -12.11 18.70 -0.23
C ALA A 154 -13.36 19.45 -0.71
N LEU A 155 -14.55 18.87 -0.51
CA LEU A 155 -15.83 19.50 -0.84
C LEU A 155 -16.06 20.80 -0.05
N LEU A 156 -15.66 20.82 1.23
CA LEU A 156 -15.73 22.02 2.06
C LEU A 156 -14.82 23.13 1.52
N ARG A 157 -13.61 22.81 1.08
CA ARG A 157 -12.68 23.78 0.46
C ARG A 157 -13.25 24.35 -0.83
N GLU A 158 -13.87 23.50 -1.67
CA GLU A 158 -14.47 23.91 -2.93
C GLU A 158 -15.66 24.87 -2.73
N LYS A 159 -16.61 24.51 -1.85
CA LYS A 159 -17.76 25.39 -1.51
C LYS A 159 -17.33 26.77 -1.01
N MET A 160 -16.18 26.81 -0.34
CA MET A 160 -15.66 28.01 0.32
C MET A 160 -14.79 28.87 -0.58
N ALA A 161 -14.19 28.31 -1.62
CA ALA A 161 -13.49 29.08 -2.66
C ALA A 161 -14.44 30.02 -3.43
N GLY A 162 -15.75 29.76 -3.37
CA GLY A 162 -16.80 30.62 -3.93
C GLY A 162 -17.32 31.72 -3.00
N LEU A 163 -16.87 31.81 -1.75
CA LEU A 163 -17.31 32.81 -0.76
C LEU A 163 -16.19 33.82 -0.48
N SER A 164 -16.52 35.08 -0.24
CA SER A 164 -15.51 36.09 0.13
C SER A 164 -15.02 35.89 1.57
N GLU A 165 -13.75 36.21 1.86
CA GLU A 165 -13.17 36.07 3.21
C GLU A 165 -13.95 36.88 4.27
N GLU A 166 -14.58 37.99 3.87
CA GLU A 166 -15.44 38.82 4.74
C GLU A 166 -16.76 38.11 5.11
N GLU A 167 -17.39 37.42 4.15
CA GLU A 167 -18.58 36.59 4.38
C GLU A 167 -18.25 35.39 5.27
N ILE A 168 -17.08 34.78 5.07
CA ILE A 168 -16.59 33.67 5.89
C ILE A 168 -16.42 34.10 7.34
N GLN A 169 -15.73 35.23 7.58
CA GLN A 169 -15.46 35.71 8.93
C GLN A 169 -16.75 36.14 9.65
N SER A 170 -17.63 36.87 8.98
CA SER A 170 -18.90 37.31 9.58
C SER A 170 -19.83 36.14 9.92
N ALA A 171 -19.83 35.09 9.09
CA ALA A 171 -20.63 33.90 9.35
C ALA A 171 -20.02 33.02 10.46
N ILE A 172 -18.69 32.98 10.64
CA ILE A 172 -18.03 32.36 11.80
C ILE A 172 -18.41 33.08 13.09
N ASP A 173 -18.30 34.41 13.13
CA ASP A 173 -18.61 35.21 14.31
C ASP A 173 -20.09 35.08 14.70
N GLY A 174 -20.97 35.01 13.69
CA GLY A 174 -22.40 34.76 13.89
C GLY A 174 -22.68 33.38 14.49
N GLN A 175 -21.92 32.36 14.09
CA GLN A 175 -22.04 31.00 14.61
C GLN A 175 -21.56 30.90 16.07
N GLU A 176 -20.41 31.49 16.39
CA GLU A 176 -19.83 31.42 17.73
C GLU A 176 -20.73 32.13 18.75
N LYS A 177 -21.30 33.28 18.40
CA LYS A 177 -22.28 33.98 19.24
C LYS A 177 -23.52 33.12 19.53
N ARG A 178 -24.01 32.35 18.55
CA ARG A 178 -25.14 31.41 18.74
C ARG A 178 -24.74 30.26 19.66
N ARG A 179 -23.54 29.71 19.49
CA ARG A 179 -23.00 28.63 20.35
C ARG A 179 -22.87 29.08 21.79
N GLN A 180 -22.30 30.27 22.03
CA GLN A 180 -22.16 30.84 23.36
C GLN A 180 -23.51 31.10 24.04
N LYS A 181 -24.51 31.59 23.28
CA LYS A 181 -25.87 31.74 23.80
C LYS A 181 -26.51 30.40 24.17
N SER A 182 -26.32 29.35 23.36
CA SER A 182 -26.80 28.00 23.68
C SER A 182 -26.12 27.48 24.94
N ASN A 183 -24.79 27.49 24.98
CA ASN A 183 -24.01 26.97 26.10
C ASN A 183 -24.34 27.68 27.42
N LYS A 184 -24.54 29.01 27.35
CA LYS A 184 -25.00 29.79 28.50
C LYS A 184 -26.42 29.41 28.91
N LYS A 185 -27.33 29.16 27.97
CA LYS A 185 -28.70 28.71 28.29
C LYS A 185 -28.69 27.34 28.96
N ASP A 186 -27.89 26.40 28.45
CA ASP A 186 -27.79 25.04 28.98
C ASP A 186 -27.21 25.04 30.41
N ALA A 187 -26.18 25.85 30.67
CA ALA A 187 -25.61 26.05 32.01
C ALA A 187 -26.55 26.74 33.02
N TRP A 188 -27.66 27.33 32.57
CA TRP A 188 -28.70 27.89 33.45
C TRP A 188 -29.85 26.90 33.71
N MET A 189 -29.89 25.77 32.99
CA MET A 189 -30.93 24.75 33.08
C MET A 189 -30.46 23.49 33.83
N GLU A 190 -29.16 23.39 34.15
CA GLU A 190 -28.56 22.47 35.13
C GLU A 190 -28.62 23.05 36.55
#